data_AF-A0A4V2XPM4-F1
#
_entry.id   AF-A0A4V2XPM4-F1
#
_cell.length_a   1.000
_cell.length_b   1.000
_cell.length_c   1.000
_cell.angle_alpha   90.00
_cell.angle_beta   90.00
_cell.angle_gamma   90.00
#
_symmetry.space_group_name_H-M   'P 1'
#
loop_
_entity.id
_entity.type
_entity.pdbx_description
1 polymer ?
#
loop_
_entity_poly.entity_id
_entity_poly.type
_entity_poly.pdbx_seq_one_letter_code
_entity_poly.pdbx_strand_id
1 'polypeptide(L)'
;MPRQGKRYICVDLDFFEDAEDMGLTHKAQLLFLRCLTEAYKRQTDGQVTRKHLARCGGTAYGKPLQALLSVGLLVEKDRDVFWIPSWPKWYESMADVSARRAADRQRKRVKRNIPQHLYRVPD
;
A
#
# COMPACT_ATOMS: atom_id res chain seq x y z
N MET A 1 -10.88 -17.08 3.22
CA MET A 1 -9.93 -17.23 2.11
C MET A 1 -9.80 -15.94 1.31
N PRO A 2 -8.58 -15.55 0.88
CA PRO A 2 -8.38 -14.44 -0.05
C PRO A 2 -9.06 -14.74 -1.39
N ARG A 3 -9.78 -13.76 -1.93
CA ARG A 3 -10.49 -13.83 -3.20
C ARG A 3 -9.53 -13.47 -4.33
N GLN A 4 -9.61 -14.22 -5.41
CA GLN A 4 -8.81 -13.99 -6.61
C GLN A 4 -9.06 -12.57 -7.15
N GLY A 5 -7.99 -11.88 -7.56
CA GLY A 5 -8.06 -10.52 -8.12
C GLY A 5 -8.28 -9.39 -7.10
N LYS A 6 -8.35 -9.69 -5.80
CA LYS A 6 -8.39 -8.65 -4.75
C LYS A 6 -6.99 -8.35 -4.20
N ARG A 7 -6.84 -7.14 -3.65
CA ARG A 7 -5.63 -6.69 -2.94
C ARG A 7 -5.92 -6.67 -1.45
N TYR A 8 -4.94 -7.09 -0.66
CA TYR A 8 -5.00 -7.18 0.78
C TYR A 8 -3.86 -6.33 1.37
N ILE A 9 -4.11 -5.74 2.53
CA ILE A 9 -3.05 -5.14 3.36
C ILE A 9 -2.71 -6.14 4.46
N CYS A 10 -1.43 -6.25 4.78
CA CYS A 10 -0.98 -6.95 5.97
C CYS A 10 -1.06 -5.98 7.15
N VAL A 11 -1.65 -6.44 8.24
CA VAL A 11 -1.74 -5.72 9.50
C VAL A 11 -1.17 -6.64 10.55
N ASP A 12 -0.40 -6.08 11.49
CA ASP A 12 0.06 -6.83 12.65
C ASP A 12 -1.14 -7.36 13.44
N LEU A 13 -1.01 -8.56 14.01
CA LEU A 13 -2.07 -9.15 14.82
C LEU A 13 -2.30 -8.35 16.09
N ASP A 14 -1.23 -7.78 16.64
CA ASP A 14 -1.24 -7.03 17.90
C ASP A 14 -1.56 -5.54 17.67
N PHE A 15 -1.76 -5.13 16.40
CA PHE A 15 -1.97 -3.72 16.02
C PHE A 15 -3.07 -3.02 16.82
N PHE A 16 -4.18 -3.70 17.10
CA PHE A 16 -5.31 -3.08 17.79
C PHE A 16 -5.02 -2.88 19.28
N GLU A 17 -4.34 -3.84 19.91
CA GLU A 17 -3.90 -3.75 21.31
C GLU A 17 -2.85 -2.64 21.46
N ASP A 18 -1.82 -2.66 20.61
CA ASP A 18 -0.80 -1.61 20.53
C ASP A 18 -1.41 -0.23 20.30
N ALA A 19 -2.43 -0.14 19.44
CA ALA A 19 -3.09 1.12 19.15
C ALA A 19 -3.89 1.66 20.35
N GLU A 20 -4.51 0.78 21.14
CA GLU A 20 -5.19 1.15 22.37
C GLU A 20 -4.19 1.62 23.44
N ASP A 21 -3.06 0.93 23.58
CA ASP A 21 -1.95 1.33 24.47
C ASP A 21 -1.34 2.68 24.08
N MET A 22 -1.30 2.98 22.78
CA MET A 22 -0.92 4.30 22.24
C MET A 22 -2.01 5.38 22.38
N GLY A 23 -3.18 5.05 22.94
CA GLY A 23 -4.31 5.97 23.12
C GLY A 23 -5.04 6.34 21.83
N LEU A 24 -4.93 5.53 20.77
CA LEU A 24 -5.60 5.79 19.49
C LEU A 24 -7.07 5.42 19.54
N THR A 25 -7.93 6.39 19.22
CA THR A 25 -9.35 6.13 19.02
C THR A 25 -9.58 5.17 17.82
N HIS A 26 -10.69 4.43 17.83
CA HIS A 26 -11.09 3.58 16.70
C HIS A 26 -11.14 4.34 15.36
N LYS A 27 -11.48 5.64 15.39
CA LYS A 27 -11.49 6.48 14.18
C LYS A 27 -10.07 6.73 13.64
N ALA A 28 -9.08 6.89 14.52
CA ALA A 28 -7.67 7.02 14.13
C ALA A 28 -7.14 5.70 13.56
N GLN A 29 -7.40 4.58 14.24
CA GLN A 29 -7.06 3.24 13.76
C GLN A 29 -7.64 2.97 12.36
N LEU A 30 -8.94 3.24 12.17
CA LEU A 30 -9.60 3.07 10.87
C LEU A 30 -9.04 4.01 9.80
N LEU A 31 -8.72 5.26 10.14
CA LEU A 31 -8.09 6.19 9.21
C LEU A 31 -6.72 5.66 8.76
N PHE A 32 -5.92 5.12 9.66
CA PHE A 32 -4.62 4.53 9.34
C PHE A 32 -4.74 3.35 8.38
N LEU A 33 -5.64 2.40 8.65
CA LEU A 33 -5.90 1.27 7.75
C LEU A 33 -6.36 1.72 6.35
N ARG A 34 -7.16 2.79 6.27
CA ARG A 34 -7.56 3.40 4.99
C ARG A 34 -6.38 4.04 4.27
N CYS A 35 -5.46 4.68 5.00
CA CYS A 35 -4.22 5.23 4.45
C CYS A 35 -3.34 4.14 3.85
N LEU A 36 -3.10 3.04 4.57
CA LEU A 36 -2.35 1.88 4.07
C LEU A 36 -2.98 1.34 2.78
N THR A 37 -4.31 1.22 2.78
CA THR A 37 -5.05 0.73 1.61
C THR A 37 -4.92 1.67 0.41
N GLU A 38 -5.02 2.99 0.61
CA GLU A 38 -4.86 3.95 -0.49
C GLU A 38 -3.43 3.97 -1.02
N ALA A 39 -2.41 3.97 -0.15
CA ALA A 39 -1.01 3.88 -0.55
C ALA A 39 -0.75 2.63 -1.39
N TYR A 40 -1.26 1.46 -0.95
CA TYR A 40 -1.09 0.20 -1.66
C TYR A 40 -1.85 0.16 -3.00
N LYS A 41 -3.08 0.69 -3.03
CA LYS A 41 -3.89 0.79 -4.25
C LYS A 41 -3.20 1.65 -5.30
N ARG A 42 -2.68 2.79 -4.86
CA ARG A 42 -2.02 3.79 -5.70
C ARG A 42 -0.58 3.47 -6.01
N GLN A 43 -0.01 2.47 -5.35
CA GLN A 43 1.37 2.08 -5.56
C GLN A 43 2.29 3.26 -5.26
N THR A 44 2.16 3.79 -4.05
CA THR A 44 3.08 4.79 -3.48
C THR A 44 4.01 4.12 -2.49
N ASP A 45 5.16 4.73 -2.23
CA ASP A 45 6.11 4.28 -1.20
C ASP A 45 5.66 4.71 0.22
N GLY A 46 4.38 4.52 0.54
CA GLY A 46 3.79 4.92 1.82
C GLY A 46 3.38 6.38 1.90
N GLN A 47 3.44 7.10 0.77
CA GLN A 47 2.99 8.48 0.66
C GLN A 47 1.46 8.56 0.56
N VAL A 48 0.87 9.48 1.33
CA VAL A 48 -0.56 9.78 1.36
C VAL A 48 -0.73 11.30 1.28
N THR A 49 -1.58 11.78 0.37
CA THR A 49 -1.83 13.23 0.23
C THR A 49 -2.99 13.68 1.11
N ARG A 50 -3.08 14.98 1.44
CA ARG A 50 -4.25 15.55 2.13
C ARG A 50 -5.56 15.25 1.41
N LYS A 51 -5.55 15.26 0.07
CA LYS A 51 -6.70 14.87 -0.77
C LYS A 51 -7.10 13.40 -0.56
N HIS A 52 -6.15 12.51 -0.29
CA HIS A 52 -6.44 11.11 0.05
C HIS A 52 -7.00 11.00 1.47
N LEU A 53 -6.43 11.72 2.43
CA LEU A 53 -6.94 11.75 3.81
C LEU A 53 -8.38 12.24 3.88
N ALA A 54 -8.73 13.30 3.17
CA ALA A 54 -10.11 13.80 3.09
C ALA A 54 -11.08 12.75 2.54
N ARG A 55 -10.62 11.91 1.62
CA ARG A 55 -11.43 10.79 1.11
C ARG A 55 -11.50 9.62 2.07
N CYS A 56 -10.41 9.36 2.80
CA CYS A 56 -10.31 8.26 3.75
C CYS A 56 -11.11 8.54 5.02
N GLY A 57 -11.06 9.75 5.58
CA GLY A 57 -11.71 10.07 6.85
C GLY A 57 -12.91 11.01 6.74
N GLY A 58 -13.34 11.37 5.53
CA GLY A 58 -14.48 12.26 5.29
C GLY A 58 -14.17 13.70 5.72
N THR A 59 -15.16 14.44 6.22
CA THR A 59 -14.96 15.82 6.69
C THR A 59 -14.35 15.92 8.10
N ALA A 60 -14.34 14.82 8.87
CA ALA A 60 -13.98 14.82 10.29
C ALA A 60 -12.65 14.11 10.62
N TYR A 61 -11.72 14.06 9.66
CA TYR A 61 -10.44 13.34 9.81
C TYR A 61 -9.37 14.10 10.59
N GLY A 62 -9.58 15.38 10.92
CA GLY A 62 -8.58 16.22 11.59
C GLY A 62 -8.12 15.67 12.95
N LYS A 63 -9.04 15.35 13.86
CA LYS A 63 -8.70 14.76 15.16
C LYS A 63 -8.02 13.39 15.04
N PRO A 64 -8.57 12.43 14.25
CA PRO A 64 -7.90 11.18 13.95
C PRO A 64 -6.48 11.35 13.37
N LEU A 65 -6.30 12.29 12.43
CA LEU A 65 -5.00 12.57 11.83
C LEU A 65 -3.99 13.06 12.88
N GLN A 66 -4.39 14.01 13.74
CA GLN A 66 -3.52 14.51 14.80
C GLN A 66 -3.08 13.40 15.75
N ALA A 67 -3.98 12.47 16.11
CA ALA A 67 -3.62 11.31 16.92
C ALA A 67 -2.60 10.40 16.23
N LEU A 68 -2.72 10.19 14.91
CA LEU A 68 -1.75 9.39 14.15
C LEU A 68 -0.39 10.08 14.02
N LEU A 69 -0.38 11.42 13.91
CA LEU A 69 0.85 12.21 13.89
C LEU A 69 1.56 12.18 15.25
N SER A 70 0.80 12.28 16.35
CA SER A 70 1.39 12.32 17.70
C SER A 70 2.09 11.01 18.10
N VAL A 71 1.60 9.87 17.60
CA VAL A 71 2.21 8.54 17.86
C VAL A 71 3.20 8.12 16.77
N GLY A 72 3.42 8.95 15.74
CA GLY A 72 4.39 8.69 14.68
C GLY A 72 3.98 7.63 13.64
N LEU A 73 2.73 7.17 13.63
CA LEU A 73 2.21 6.29 12.58
C LEU A 73 2.08 7.00 11.23
N LEU A 74 1.90 8.32 11.26
CA LEU A 74 2.04 9.21 10.11
C LEU A 74 3.02 10.32 10.42
N VAL A 75 3.74 10.79 9.41
CA VAL A 75 4.62 11.96 9.51
C VAL A 75 4.30 12.91 8.37
N GLU A 76 4.02 14.17 8.70
CA GLU A 76 3.88 15.24 7.72
C GLU A 76 5.28 15.69 7.27
N LYS A 77 5.59 15.53 5.97
CA LYS A 77 6.88 15.94 5.38
C LYS A 77 6.78 17.26 4.63
N ASP A 78 5.60 17.55 4.10
CA ASP A 78 5.26 18.78 3.39
C ASP A 78 3.78 19.12 3.66
N ARG A 79 3.35 20.34 3.36
CA ARG A 79 2.02 20.92 3.71
C ARG A 79 0.82 20.03 3.41
N ASP A 80 0.94 19.15 2.41
CA ASP A 80 -0.13 18.26 1.97
C ASP A 80 0.31 16.80 1.78
N VAL A 81 1.49 16.44 2.29
CA VAL A 81 2.09 15.11 2.09
C VAL A 81 2.45 14.47 3.41
N PHE A 82 1.84 13.31 3.64
CA PHE A 82 2.02 12.47 4.80
C PHE A 82 2.68 11.16 4.40
N TRP A 83 3.53 10.64 5.27
CA TRP A 83 4.27 9.40 5.06
C TRP A 83 3.97 8.41 6.17
N ILE A 84 3.89 7.13 5.81
CA ILE A 84 3.83 6.01 6.74
C ILE A 84 5.28 5.54 6.97
N PRO A 85 5.93 5.85 8.11
CA PRO A 85 7.37 5.62 8.27
C PRO A 85 7.76 4.13 8.23
N SER A 86 6.87 3.25 8.67
CA SER A 86 7.08 1.81 8.65
C SER A 86 6.90 1.18 7.27
N TRP A 87 6.43 1.93 6.26
CA TRP A 87 6.12 1.38 4.93
C TRP A 87 7.25 0.56 4.30
N PRO A 88 8.52 1.04 4.28
CA PRO A 88 9.62 0.30 3.64
C PRO A 88 9.96 -1.02 4.36
N LYS A 89 9.55 -1.18 5.63
CA LYS A 89 9.75 -2.44 6.38
C LYS A 89 8.76 -3.52 5.94
N TRP A 90 7.59 -3.12 5.44
CA TRP A 90 6.47 -4.02 5.17
C TRP A 90 6.24 -4.25 3.68
N TYR A 91 6.61 -3.29 2.83
CA TYR A 91 6.32 -3.32 1.40
C TYR A 91 7.58 -3.10 0.58
N GLU A 92 7.67 -3.83 -0.55
CA GLU A 92 8.70 -3.59 -1.57
C GLU A 92 8.59 -2.16 -2.11
N SER A 93 9.74 -1.56 -2.39
CA SER A 93 9.83 -0.26 -3.05
C SER A 93 9.12 -0.30 -4.40
N MET A 94 8.50 0.82 -4.77
CA MET A 94 7.87 0.99 -6.06
C MET A 94 8.83 0.84 -7.24
N ALA A 95 10.10 1.18 -7.05
CA ALA A 95 11.14 0.93 -8.05
C ALA A 95 11.25 -0.57 -8.35
N ASP A 96 11.28 -1.41 -7.32
CA ASP A 96 11.40 -2.86 -7.44
C ASP A 96 10.14 -3.47 -8.07
N VAL A 97 8.96 -3.01 -7.65
CA VAL A 97 7.69 -3.43 -8.23
C VAL A 97 7.63 -3.10 -9.73
N SER A 98 8.10 -1.91 -10.12
CA SER A 98 8.12 -1.47 -11.51
C SER A 98 9.09 -2.28 -12.37
N ALA A 99 10.29 -2.57 -11.84
CA ALA A 99 11.31 -3.37 -12.50
C ALA A 99 10.82 -4.81 -12.72
N ARG A 100 10.21 -5.43 -11.71
CA ARG A 100 9.61 -6.77 -11.83
C ARG A 100 8.52 -6.82 -12.90
N ARG A 101 7.66 -5.79 -12.97
CA ARG A 101 6.62 -5.70 -14.03
C ARG A 101 7.21 -5.48 -15.41
N ALA A 102 8.28 -4.70 -15.53
CA ALA A 102 8.98 -4.53 -16.80
C ALA A 102 9.60 -5.86 -17.26
N ALA A 103 10.25 -6.59 -16.36
CA ALA A 103 10.80 -7.92 -16.63
C ALA A 103 9.71 -8.94 -17.01
N ASP A 104 8.57 -8.95 -16.32
CA ASP A 104 7.45 -9.84 -16.65
C ASP A 104 6.83 -9.51 -18.02
N ARG A 105 6.67 -8.21 -18.34
CA ARG A 105 6.24 -7.76 -19.68
C ARG A 105 7.22 -8.22 -20.75
N GLN A 106 8.52 -8.09 -20.51
CA GLN A 106 9.54 -8.53 -21.46
C GLN A 106 9.52 -10.06 -21.65
N ARG A 107 9.41 -10.84 -20.57
CA ARG A 107 9.26 -12.31 -20.63
C ARG A 107 8.04 -12.72 -21.45
N LYS A 108 6.89 -12.09 -21.22
CA LYS A 108 5.66 -12.35 -21.98
C LYS A 108 5.79 -11.96 -23.45
N ARG A 109 6.50 -10.87 -23.76
CA ARG A 109 6.78 -10.43 -25.14
C ARG A 109 7.67 -11.43 -25.88
N VAL A 110 8.73 -11.92 -25.23
CA VAL A 110 9.62 -12.95 -25.80
C VAL A 110 8.84 -14.24 -26.08
N LYS A 111 8.02 -14.73 -25.14
CA LYS A 111 7.18 -15.92 -25.35
C LYS A 111 6.19 -15.77 -26.50
N ARG A 112 5.67 -14.57 -26.76
CA ARG A 112 4.76 -14.28 -27.89
C ARG A 112 5.45 -14.29 -29.25
N ASN A 113 6.76 -14.05 -29.29
CA ASN A 113 7.57 -13.99 -30.51
C ASN A 113 8.27 -15.32 -30.83
N ILE A 114 8.06 -16.39 -30.06
CA ILE A 114 8.55 -17.73 -30.41
C ILE A 114 7.60 -18.32 -31.47
N PRO A 115 8.06 -18.59 -32.70
CA PRO A 115 7.22 -19.20 -33.73
C PRO A 115 6.74 -20.59 -33.30
N GLN A 116 5.43 -20.83 -33.32
CA GLN A 116 4.83 -22.10 -32.89
C GLN A 116 5.30 -23.34 -33.68
N HIS A 117 5.93 -23.15 -34.85
CA HIS A 117 6.41 -24.25 -35.70
C HIS A 117 7.62 -25.01 -35.12
N LEU A 118 8.29 -24.50 -34.08
CA LEU A 118 9.42 -25.17 -33.40
C LEU A 118 8.99 -26.20 -32.34
N TYR A 119 7.68 -26.41 -32.15
CA TYR A 119 7.13 -27.39 -31.19
C TYR A 119 6.51 -28.63 -31.86
N ARG A 120 6.79 -28.91 -33.13
CA ARG A 120 6.49 -30.23 -33.71
C ARG A 120 7.62 -31.19 -33.33
N VAL A 121 7.39 -31.97 -32.28
CA VAL A 121 8.11 -33.23 -32.06
C VAL A 121 7.73 -34.14 -33.23
N PRO A 122 8.70 -34.67 -34.00
CA PRO A 122 8.41 -35.68 -35.02
C PRO A 122 7.91 -36.95 -34.31
N ASP A 123 6.78 -37.50 -34.78
CA ASP A 123 6.28 -38.82 -34.39
C ASP A 123 7.26 -39.94 -34.75
#